data_AF-A0A7S2JXR6-F1
#
_entry.id   AF-A0A7S2JXR6-F1
#
_cell.length_a   1.000
_cell.length_b   1.000
_cell.length_c   1.000
_cell.angle_alpha   90.00
_cell.angle_beta   90.00
_cell.angle_gamma   90.00
#
_symmetry.space_group_name_H-M   'P 1'
#
loop_
_entity.id
_entity.type
_entity.pdbx_description
1 polymer ?
#
loop_
_entity_poly.entity_id
_entity_poly.type
_entity_poly.pdbx_seq_one_letter_code
_entity_poly.pdbx_strand_id
1 'polypeptide(L)'
;ALEHADIALKADREIVLEAVRQSGQSLEHADITLRNDRNIGLEAVRQDRRALAHVGAALEADRTIAFDLVRHDCWAIVHACATIKADREVILEALKQQAHSLQGEDAGNLLDTFEDQSSPQCGTPLRYTPKDVRHDRDFALLAVRANGLSLRDFAKDLRRDRSIVFNAVRQNGRALRYAHAELRGDPVLQPACVSGNHVADEGQAAPIASVVSASRTPDGGLELTVSGLNGVTREFSFDARSTFGDLAASVVDRFGMSGGLVHLVARGE
;
A
#
# COMPACT_ATOMS: atom_id res chain seq x y z
N ALA A 1 -29.77 -5.66 26.96
CA ALA A 1 -30.40 -4.73 27.94
C ALA A 1 -31.18 -3.62 27.23
N LEU A 2 -30.59 -2.90 26.27
CA LEU A 2 -31.27 -1.83 25.53
C LEU A 2 -32.43 -2.33 24.63
N GLU A 3 -32.39 -3.59 24.16
CA GLU A 3 -33.43 -4.23 23.35
C GLU A 3 -34.85 -4.09 23.93
N HIS A 4 -34.99 -4.35 25.23
CA HIS A 4 -36.29 -4.33 25.94
C HIS A 4 -36.58 -2.98 26.63
N ALA A 5 -35.73 -1.97 26.44
CA ALA A 5 -35.93 -0.66 27.04
C ALA A 5 -37.10 0.08 26.38
N ASP A 6 -37.78 0.91 27.18
CA ASP A 6 -38.82 1.82 26.69
C ASP A 6 -38.26 2.79 25.64
N ILE A 7 -39.12 3.28 24.75
CA ILE A 7 -38.77 4.22 23.67
C ILE A 7 -38.06 5.45 24.23
N ALA A 8 -38.48 5.96 25.39
CA ALA A 8 -37.83 7.12 26.01
C ALA A 8 -36.37 6.84 26.38
N LEU A 9 -36.06 5.63 26.85
CA LEU A 9 -34.69 5.23 27.22
C LEU A 9 -33.83 4.92 26.00
N LYS A 10 -34.43 4.44 24.91
CA LYS A 10 -33.75 4.25 23.61
C LYS A 10 -33.38 5.58 22.94
N ALA A 11 -34.05 6.67 23.31
CA ALA A 11 -33.74 8.03 22.86
C ALA A 11 -32.88 8.81 23.87
N ASP A 12 -32.58 8.24 25.05
CA ASP A 12 -31.73 8.89 26.03
C ASP A 12 -30.25 8.70 25.68
N ARG A 13 -29.58 9.82 25.42
CA ARG A 13 -28.20 9.85 24.97
C ARG A 13 -27.23 9.17 25.95
N GLU A 14 -27.37 9.41 27.25
CA GLU A 14 -26.41 8.89 28.25
C GLU A 14 -26.60 7.39 28.44
N ILE A 15 -27.86 6.95 28.49
CA ILE A 15 -28.19 5.52 28.62
C ILE A 15 -27.72 4.74 27.40
N VAL A 16 -27.96 5.27 26.20
CA VAL A 16 -27.51 4.64 24.96
C VAL A 16 -25.99 4.61 24.89
N LEU A 17 -25.30 5.69 25.23
CA LEU A 17 -23.84 5.73 25.21
C LEU A 17 -23.23 4.72 26.19
N GLU A 18 -23.79 4.58 27.38
CA GLU A 18 -23.30 3.60 28.36
C GLU A 18 -23.59 2.16 27.90
N ALA A 19 -24.77 1.90 27.32
CA ALA A 19 -25.07 0.60 26.72
C ALA A 19 -24.11 0.26 25.56
N VAL A 20 -23.79 1.25 24.73
CA VAL A 20 -22.83 1.13 23.62
C VAL A 20 -21.42 0.82 24.13
N ARG A 21 -20.97 1.45 25.22
CA ARG A 21 -19.67 1.14 25.86
C ARG A 21 -19.57 -0.29 26.35
N GLN A 22 -20.67 -0.88 26.79
CA GLN A 22 -20.72 -2.28 27.22
C GLN A 22 -20.82 -3.25 26.04
N SER A 23 -21.54 -2.87 24.98
CA SER A 23 -21.64 -3.64 23.75
C SER A 23 -22.02 -2.72 22.58
N GLY A 24 -21.11 -2.59 21.61
CA GLY A 24 -21.32 -1.73 20.44
C GLY A 24 -22.58 -2.06 19.63
N GLN A 25 -23.00 -3.33 19.60
CA GLN A 25 -24.23 -3.74 18.92
C GLN A 25 -25.50 -3.19 19.56
N SER A 26 -25.45 -2.73 20.81
CA SER A 26 -26.59 -2.09 21.46
C SER A 26 -27.11 -0.89 20.67
N LEU A 27 -26.27 -0.29 19.81
CA LEU A 27 -26.67 0.79 18.89
C LEU A 27 -27.86 0.41 17.99
N GLU A 28 -28.06 -0.87 17.67
CA GLU A 28 -29.16 -1.31 16.80
C GLU A 28 -30.55 -0.98 17.36
N HIS A 29 -30.67 -0.90 18.68
CA HIS A 29 -31.93 -0.61 19.38
C HIS A 29 -32.09 0.85 19.77
N ALA A 30 -31.06 1.69 19.56
CA ALA A 30 -31.13 3.10 19.86
C ALA A 30 -32.06 3.82 18.88
N ASP A 31 -32.59 4.96 19.32
CA ASP A 31 -33.36 5.86 18.46
C ASP A 31 -32.54 6.26 17.22
N ILE A 32 -33.23 6.47 16.09
CA ILE A 32 -32.59 6.79 14.82
C ILE A 32 -31.75 8.08 14.89
N THR A 33 -32.14 9.05 15.72
CA THR A 33 -31.37 10.29 15.92
C THR A 33 -30.02 10.01 16.58
N LEU A 34 -29.97 9.07 17.54
CA LEU A 34 -28.74 8.64 18.21
C LEU A 34 -27.90 7.69 17.37
N ARG A 35 -28.54 6.87 16.53
CA ARG A 35 -27.84 6.08 15.48
C ARG A 35 -27.15 6.97 14.44
N ASN A 36 -27.65 8.19 14.25
CA ASN A 36 -27.04 9.24 13.43
C ASN A 36 -26.09 10.16 14.23
N ASP A 37 -25.96 9.99 15.56
CA ASP A 37 -25.02 10.77 16.37
C ASP A 37 -23.60 10.27 16.14
N ARG A 38 -22.73 11.18 15.70
CA ARG A 38 -21.35 10.87 15.34
C ARG A 38 -20.55 10.26 16.49
N ASN A 39 -20.69 10.78 17.70
CA ASN A 39 -19.89 10.35 18.84
C ASN A 39 -20.35 8.97 19.33
N ILE A 40 -21.66 8.73 19.37
CA ILE A 40 -22.22 7.43 19.76
C ILE A 40 -21.88 6.38 18.71
N GLY A 41 -22.07 6.69 17.42
CA GLY A 41 -21.73 5.79 16.32
C GLY A 41 -20.25 5.41 16.34
N LEU A 42 -19.34 6.38 16.53
CA LEU A 42 -17.90 6.12 16.58
C LEU A 42 -17.52 5.25 17.79
N GLU A 43 -18.08 5.53 18.97
CA GLU A 43 -17.87 4.68 20.16
C GLU A 43 -18.38 3.24 19.93
N ALA A 44 -19.55 3.09 19.31
CA ALA A 44 -20.12 1.79 19.01
C ALA A 44 -19.24 0.96 18.08
N VAL A 45 -18.71 1.57 17.02
CA VAL A 45 -17.85 0.85 16.07
C VAL A 45 -16.47 0.56 16.67
N ARG A 46 -15.97 1.40 17.59
CA ARG A 46 -14.76 1.11 18.37
C ARG A 46 -14.94 -0.11 19.28
N GLN A 47 -16.11 -0.24 19.91
CA GLN A 47 -16.43 -1.37 20.80
C GLN A 47 -16.71 -2.66 20.03
N ASP A 48 -17.54 -2.62 18.99
CA ASP A 48 -17.80 -3.75 18.10
C ASP A 48 -17.95 -3.25 16.67
N ARG A 49 -17.06 -3.67 15.78
CA ARG A 49 -17.07 -3.27 14.37
C ARG A 49 -18.36 -3.64 13.63
N ARG A 50 -19.09 -4.67 14.09
CA ARG A 50 -20.40 -5.04 13.54
C ARG A 50 -21.44 -3.94 13.77
N ALA A 51 -21.22 -3.04 14.74
CA ALA A 51 -22.06 -1.88 14.97
C ALA A 51 -22.12 -0.92 13.77
N LEU A 52 -21.16 -0.97 12.84
CA LEU A 52 -21.19 -0.16 11.62
C LEU A 52 -22.43 -0.48 10.76
N ALA A 53 -22.99 -1.68 10.84
CA ALA A 53 -24.24 -2.02 10.16
C ALA A 53 -25.46 -1.26 10.70
N HIS A 54 -25.34 -0.65 11.88
CA HIS A 54 -26.44 0.00 12.59
C HIS A 54 -26.29 1.52 12.65
N VAL A 55 -25.14 2.10 12.30
CA VAL A 55 -24.99 3.55 12.21
C VAL A 55 -25.86 4.11 11.08
N GLY A 56 -26.20 5.39 11.19
CA GLY A 56 -26.85 6.13 10.12
C GLY A 56 -26.07 6.15 8.82
N ALA A 57 -26.78 6.20 7.68
CA ALA A 57 -26.16 6.32 6.36
C ALA A 57 -25.19 7.52 6.23
N ALA A 58 -25.44 8.61 6.95
CA ALA A 58 -24.55 9.77 6.99
C ALA A 58 -23.19 9.47 7.65
N LEU A 59 -23.19 8.62 8.68
CA LEU A 59 -21.97 8.19 9.39
C LEU A 59 -21.27 7.03 8.67
N GLU A 60 -22.04 6.17 7.99
CA GLU A 60 -21.50 5.11 7.13
C GLU A 60 -20.63 5.68 5.99
N ALA A 61 -20.96 6.89 5.53
CA ALA A 61 -20.19 7.63 4.53
C ALA A 61 -19.17 8.63 5.14
N ASP A 62 -19.04 8.70 6.47
CA ASP A 62 -18.06 9.59 7.12
C ASP A 62 -16.65 9.02 6.94
N ARG A 63 -15.91 9.69 6.06
CA ARG A 63 -14.52 9.37 5.73
C ARG A 63 -13.59 9.36 6.96
N THR A 64 -13.79 10.25 7.92
CA THR A 64 -12.94 10.34 9.12
C THR A 64 -13.12 9.11 9.99
N ILE A 65 -14.38 8.68 10.16
CA ILE A 65 -14.70 7.43 10.88
C ILE A 65 -14.06 6.25 10.16
N ALA A 66 -14.27 6.14 8.84
CA ALA A 66 -13.67 5.06 8.06
C ALA A 66 -12.14 5.02 8.21
N PHE A 67 -11.48 6.18 8.18
CA PHE A 67 -10.03 6.29 8.32
C PHE A 67 -9.54 5.85 9.72
N ASP A 68 -10.21 6.27 10.79
CA ASP A 68 -9.89 5.83 12.15
C ASP A 68 -10.09 4.32 12.33
N LEU A 69 -11.11 3.75 11.71
CA LEU A 69 -11.37 2.31 11.78
C LEU A 69 -10.29 1.49 11.09
N VAL A 70 -9.87 1.87 9.89
CA VAL A 70 -8.82 1.14 9.15
C VAL A 70 -7.45 1.22 9.83
N ARG A 71 -7.19 2.27 10.62
CA ARG A 71 -5.98 2.40 11.44
C ARG A 71 -5.88 1.35 12.55
N HIS A 72 -7.01 0.97 13.12
CA HIS A 72 -7.05 -0.05 14.18
C HIS A 72 -7.26 -1.46 13.60
N ASP A 73 -7.97 -1.58 12.49
CA ASP A 73 -8.12 -2.84 11.78
C ASP A 73 -8.34 -2.64 10.27
N CYS A 74 -7.36 -3.09 9.48
CA CYS A 74 -7.39 -2.96 8.02
C CYS A 74 -8.58 -3.67 7.32
N TRP A 75 -9.25 -4.62 7.96
CA TRP A 75 -10.44 -5.32 7.46
C TRP A 75 -11.75 -4.60 7.76
N ALA A 76 -11.74 -3.47 8.48
CA ALA A 76 -12.94 -2.65 8.68
C ALA A 76 -13.61 -2.24 7.35
N ILE A 77 -12.85 -2.16 6.27
CA ILE A 77 -13.33 -1.82 4.92
C ILE A 77 -14.44 -2.75 4.39
N VAL A 78 -14.52 -4.00 4.87
CA VAL A 78 -15.52 -4.98 4.44
C VAL A 78 -16.94 -4.44 4.63
N HIS A 79 -17.15 -3.74 5.74
CA HIS A 79 -18.44 -3.23 6.19
C HIS A 79 -18.73 -1.81 5.70
N ALA A 80 -17.78 -1.16 5.03
CA ALA A 80 -17.95 0.20 4.56
C ALA A 80 -18.89 0.29 3.33
N CYS A 81 -19.53 1.44 3.16
CA CYS A 81 -20.32 1.72 1.97
C CYS A 81 -19.46 1.83 0.69
N ALA A 82 -20.11 1.84 -0.47
CA ALA A 82 -19.43 1.86 -1.77
C ALA A 82 -18.54 3.10 -1.98
N THR A 83 -18.92 4.26 -1.41
CA THR A 83 -18.14 5.50 -1.52
C THR A 83 -16.82 5.39 -0.76
N ILE A 84 -16.82 4.86 0.46
CA ILE A 84 -15.61 4.61 1.26
C ILE A 84 -14.75 3.51 0.62
N LYS A 85 -15.37 2.45 0.07
CA LYS A 85 -14.66 1.42 -0.70
C LYS A 85 -14.00 1.95 -1.98
N ALA A 86 -14.38 3.14 -2.44
CA ALA A 86 -13.75 3.84 -3.56
C ALA A 86 -12.75 4.91 -3.11
N ASP A 87 -12.67 5.25 -1.82
CA ASP A 87 -11.78 6.27 -1.30
C ASP A 87 -10.33 5.77 -1.27
N ARG A 88 -9.50 6.34 -2.14
CA ARG A 88 -8.11 5.92 -2.32
C ARG A 88 -7.28 6.05 -1.05
N GLU A 89 -7.49 7.10 -0.27
CA GLU A 89 -6.69 7.35 0.93
C GLU A 89 -7.03 6.37 2.05
N VAL A 90 -8.31 6.07 2.26
CA VAL A 90 -8.75 5.05 3.23
C VAL A 90 -8.20 3.67 2.85
N ILE A 91 -8.26 3.31 1.55
CA ILE A 91 -7.72 2.02 1.09
C ILE A 91 -6.20 1.96 1.23
N LEU A 92 -5.47 3.03 0.92
CA LEU A 92 -4.02 3.08 1.10
C LEU A 92 -3.63 2.93 2.58
N GLU A 93 -4.37 3.56 3.49
CA GLU A 93 -4.14 3.40 4.92
C GLU A 93 -4.38 1.95 5.35
N ALA A 94 -5.48 1.33 4.92
CA ALA A 94 -5.75 -0.08 5.19
C ALA A 94 -4.64 -1.00 4.67
N LEU A 95 -4.11 -0.75 3.47
CA LEU A 95 -3.00 -1.52 2.90
C LEU A 95 -1.71 -1.36 3.72
N LYS A 96 -1.39 -0.15 4.18
CA LYS A 96 -0.23 0.10 5.05
C LYS A 96 -0.34 -0.66 6.36
N GLN A 97 -1.50 -0.59 7.02
CA GLN A 97 -1.74 -1.29 8.27
C GLN A 97 -1.65 -2.82 8.10
N GLN A 98 -2.20 -3.33 7.00
CA GLN A 98 -2.05 -4.75 6.66
C GLN A 98 -0.56 -5.11 6.49
N ALA A 99 0.21 -4.32 5.74
CA ALA A 99 1.63 -4.59 5.55
C ALA A 99 2.42 -4.62 6.87
N HIS A 100 2.17 -3.67 7.78
CA HIS A 100 2.81 -3.63 9.09
C HIS A 100 2.49 -4.87 9.95
N SER A 101 1.23 -5.30 9.96
CA SER A 101 0.83 -6.52 10.69
C SER A 101 1.57 -7.77 10.21
N LEU A 102 1.94 -7.79 8.93
CA LEU A 102 2.55 -8.95 8.27
C LEU A 102 4.09 -8.96 8.29
N GLN A 103 4.73 -7.87 8.73
CA GLN A 103 6.20 -7.77 8.81
C GLN A 103 6.81 -8.65 9.92
N GLY A 104 6.01 -9.12 10.88
CA GLY A 104 6.47 -9.92 12.04
C GLY A 104 6.10 -11.40 12.02
N GLU A 105 5.27 -11.87 11.08
CA GLU A 105 4.86 -13.27 11.03
C GLU A 105 5.84 -14.13 10.22
N ASP A 106 6.06 -15.36 10.67
CA ASP A 106 6.85 -16.37 9.95
C ASP A 106 6.32 -16.49 8.53
N ALA A 107 7.13 -16.04 7.56
CA ALA A 107 6.71 -15.83 6.18
C ALA A 107 6.10 -17.09 5.54
N GLY A 108 6.39 -18.28 6.05
CA GLY A 108 5.80 -19.55 5.60
C GLY A 108 4.27 -19.58 5.65
N ASN A 109 3.66 -19.20 6.79
CA ASN A 109 2.21 -19.39 7.02
C ASN A 109 1.33 -18.34 6.36
N LEU A 110 1.87 -17.14 6.10
CA LEU A 110 1.15 -16.06 5.41
C LEU A 110 0.56 -16.47 4.06
N LEU A 111 1.24 -17.38 3.34
CA LEU A 111 0.81 -17.81 2.01
C LEU A 111 -0.54 -18.50 2.05
N ASP A 112 -0.74 -19.38 3.03
CA ASP A 112 -1.99 -20.10 3.22
C ASP A 112 -3.12 -19.14 3.58
N THR A 113 -2.84 -18.10 4.38
CA THR A 113 -3.81 -17.06 4.74
C THR A 113 -4.29 -16.24 3.54
N PHE A 114 -3.41 -16.03 2.55
CA PHE A 114 -3.72 -15.32 1.33
C PHE A 114 -4.38 -16.21 0.26
N GLU A 115 -4.17 -17.52 0.29
CA GLU A 115 -4.69 -18.48 -0.69
C GLU A 115 -6.01 -19.15 -0.23
N ASP A 116 -6.33 -19.12 1.07
CA ASP A 116 -7.58 -19.65 1.61
C ASP A 116 -8.80 -18.78 1.27
N GLN A 117 -9.49 -19.12 0.17
CA GLN A 117 -10.72 -18.45 -0.26
C GLN A 117 -11.89 -18.56 0.75
N SER A 118 -11.77 -19.43 1.75
CA SER A 118 -12.81 -19.68 2.76
C SER A 118 -12.88 -18.57 3.81
N SER A 119 -11.80 -17.79 3.98
CA SER A 119 -11.76 -16.71 4.97
C SER A 119 -12.29 -15.38 4.40
N PRO A 120 -13.22 -14.70 5.10
CA PRO A 120 -13.61 -13.32 4.80
C PRO A 120 -12.49 -12.30 5.10
N GLN A 121 -11.27 -12.77 5.39
CA GLN A 121 -10.04 -11.99 5.49
C GLN A 121 -8.93 -12.52 4.54
N CYS A 122 -9.29 -13.31 3.53
CA CYS A 122 -8.32 -13.71 2.52
C CYS A 122 -8.04 -12.58 1.51
N GLY A 123 -6.77 -12.35 1.16
CA GLY A 123 -6.41 -11.33 0.18
C GLY A 123 -6.08 -9.97 0.81
N THR A 124 -6.24 -8.89 0.05
CA THR A 124 -6.02 -7.52 0.54
C THR A 124 -7.35 -6.75 0.60
N PRO A 125 -7.41 -5.63 1.35
CA PRO A 125 -8.52 -4.68 1.32
C PRO A 125 -9.01 -4.31 -0.09
N LEU A 126 -8.14 -4.38 -1.12
CA LEU A 126 -8.49 -4.05 -2.49
C LEU A 126 -9.57 -4.93 -3.10
N ARG A 127 -9.79 -6.16 -2.64
CA ARG A 127 -10.84 -7.00 -3.25
C ARG A 127 -12.24 -6.39 -3.15
N TYR A 128 -12.45 -5.49 -2.17
CA TYR A 128 -13.70 -4.79 -1.93
C TYR A 128 -13.83 -3.48 -2.69
N THR A 129 -12.77 -3.04 -3.39
CA THR A 129 -12.80 -1.78 -4.13
C THR A 129 -13.43 -1.99 -5.52
N PRO A 130 -14.11 -0.95 -6.05
CA PRO A 130 -14.66 -0.99 -7.39
C PRO A 130 -13.60 -1.35 -8.43
N LYS A 131 -14.03 -2.03 -9.51
CA LYS A 131 -13.11 -2.46 -10.57
C LYS A 131 -12.32 -1.28 -11.14
N ASP A 132 -12.93 -0.12 -11.33
CA ASP A 132 -12.27 1.04 -11.92
C ASP A 132 -11.05 1.50 -11.10
N VAL A 133 -11.15 1.47 -9.77
CA VAL A 133 -10.02 1.75 -8.86
C VAL A 133 -8.90 0.71 -9.03
N ARG A 134 -9.25 -0.56 -9.28
CA ARG A 134 -8.29 -1.66 -9.55
C ARG A 134 -7.76 -1.72 -10.99
N HIS A 135 -8.22 -0.84 -11.86
CA HIS A 135 -7.67 -0.64 -13.20
C HIS A 135 -6.89 0.68 -13.30
N ASP A 136 -6.96 1.54 -12.27
CA ASP A 136 -6.19 2.76 -12.19
C ASP A 136 -4.71 2.47 -11.92
N ARG A 137 -3.87 2.86 -12.86
CA ARG A 137 -2.43 2.63 -12.86
C ARG A 137 -1.71 3.41 -11.76
N ASP A 138 -2.07 4.68 -11.56
CA ASP A 138 -1.39 5.55 -10.61
C ASP A 138 -1.72 5.13 -9.17
N PHE A 139 -2.97 4.77 -8.93
CA PHE A 139 -3.39 4.17 -7.68
C PHE A 139 -2.70 2.81 -7.46
N ALA A 140 -2.54 1.98 -8.49
CA ALA A 140 -1.82 0.72 -8.37
C ALA A 140 -0.37 0.92 -7.91
N LEU A 141 0.33 1.92 -8.43
CA LEU A 141 1.68 2.28 -7.97
C LEU A 141 1.71 2.66 -6.49
N LEU A 142 0.76 3.46 -6.02
CA LEU A 142 0.65 3.83 -4.60
C LEU A 142 0.34 2.61 -3.72
N ALA A 143 -0.59 1.76 -4.17
CA ALA A 143 -1.04 0.59 -3.42
C ALA A 143 0.06 -0.47 -3.28
N VAL A 144 0.82 -0.77 -4.33
CA VAL A 144 1.92 -1.75 -4.25
C VAL A 144 3.10 -1.25 -3.42
N ARG A 145 3.29 0.07 -3.32
CA ARG A 145 4.26 0.68 -2.40
C ARG A 145 3.82 0.59 -0.94
N ALA A 146 2.51 0.65 -0.68
CA ALA A 146 1.96 0.43 0.65
C ALA A 146 2.02 -1.05 1.07
N ASN A 147 1.61 -1.96 0.17
CA ASN A 147 1.64 -3.40 0.37
C ASN A 147 1.89 -4.11 -0.96
N GLY A 148 3.07 -4.69 -1.18
CA GLY A 148 3.46 -5.32 -2.43
C GLY A 148 2.60 -6.53 -2.81
N LEU A 149 2.02 -7.23 -1.81
CA LEU A 149 1.11 -8.35 -2.06
C LEU A 149 -0.22 -7.92 -2.70
N SER A 150 -0.54 -6.61 -2.66
CA SER A 150 -1.71 -6.03 -3.33
C SER A 150 -1.70 -6.22 -4.85
N LEU A 151 -0.53 -6.46 -5.46
CA LEU A 151 -0.39 -6.70 -6.89
C LEU A 151 -1.39 -7.74 -7.43
N ARG A 152 -1.73 -8.75 -6.63
CA ARG A 152 -2.65 -9.83 -7.00
C ARG A 152 -4.07 -9.37 -7.37
N ASP A 153 -4.53 -8.26 -6.77
CA ASP A 153 -5.92 -7.82 -6.84
C ASP A 153 -6.15 -6.87 -8.03
N PHE A 154 -5.08 -6.37 -8.65
CA PHE A 154 -5.11 -5.51 -9.83
C PHE A 154 -5.37 -6.27 -11.13
N ALA A 155 -5.83 -5.52 -12.13
CA ALA A 155 -6.08 -6.00 -13.49
C ALA A 155 -4.85 -6.71 -14.09
N LYS A 156 -5.10 -7.68 -14.98
CA LYS A 156 -4.02 -8.47 -15.62
C LYS A 156 -3.00 -7.60 -16.34
N ASP A 157 -3.44 -6.50 -16.96
CA ASP A 157 -2.56 -5.58 -17.69
C ASP A 157 -1.64 -4.79 -16.74
N LEU A 158 -2.13 -4.41 -15.56
CA LEU A 158 -1.30 -3.78 -14.52
C LEU A 158 -0.29 -4.77 -13.93
N ARG A 159 -0.62 -6.07 -13.90
CA ARG A 159 0.32 -7.14 -13.53
C ARG A 159 1.34 -7.47 -14.62
N ARG A 160 1.18 -6.89 -15.82
CA ARG A 160 2.18 -6.86 -16.92
C ARG A 160 2.98 -5.55 -16.93
N ASP A 161 2.60 -4.53 -16.18
CA ASP A 161 3.37 -3.29 -16.07
C ASP A 161 4.62 -3.56 -15.22
N ARG A 162 5.77 -3.54 -15.89
CA ARG A 162 7.08 -3.79 -15.29
C ARG A 162 7.38 -2.85 -14.12
N SER A 163 6.95 -1.59 -14.18
CA SER A 163 7.19 -0.59 -13.13
C SER A 163 6.36 -0.90 -11.88
N ILE A 164 5.08 -1.25 -12.06
CA ILE A 164 4.22 -1.66 -10.95
C ILE A 164 4.78 -2.93 -10.29
N VAL A 165 5.14 -3.94 -11.09
CA VAL A 165 5.72 -5.19 -10.58
C VAL A 165 7.03 -4.92 -9.83
N PHE A 166 7.92 -4.08 -10.37
CA PHE A 166 9.16 -3.71 -9.70
C PHE A 166 8.90 -3.07 -8.32
N ASN A 167 7.99 -2.10 -8.23
CA ASN A 167 7.65 -1.46 -6.96
C ASN A 167 7.03 -2.46 -5.97
N ALA A 168 6.19 -3.38 -6.46
CA ALA A 168 5.58 -4.42 -5.64
C ALA A 168 6.62 -5.38 -5.06
N VAL A 169 7.55 -5.86 -5.89
CA VAL A 169 8.64 -6.76 -5.47
C VAL A 169 9.58 -6.06 -4.49
N ARG A 170 9.84 -4.76 -4.71
CA ARG A 170 10.68 -3.96 -3.82
C ARG A 170 10.08 -3.87 -2.42
N GLN A 171 8.77 -3.69 -2.33
CA GLN A 171 8.06 -3.66 -1.06
C GLN A 171 8.01 -5.05 -0.42
N ASN A 172 7.72 -6.09 -1.22
CA ASN A 172 7.71 -7.47 -0.78
C ASN A 172 8.11 -8.41 -1.92
N GLY A 173 9.26 -9.08 -1.79
CA GLY A 173 9.81 -9.95 -2.83
C GLY A 173 8.85 -11.04 -3.33
N ARG A 174 7.92 -11.49 -2.49
CA ARG A 174 6.92 -12.51 -2.84
C ARG A 174 5.89 -12.01 -3.82
N ALA A 175 5.73 -10.69 -3.97
CA ALA A 175 4.82 -10.08 -4.93
C ALA A 175 5.09 -10.55 -6.38
N LEU A 176 6.34 -10.95 -6.70
CA LEU A 176 6.72 -11.43 -8.02
C LEU A 176 5.82 -12.58 -8.50
N ARG A 177 5.36 -13.46 -7.60
CA ARG A 177 4.48 -14.59 -7.97
C ARG A 177 3.16 -14.13 -8.60
N TYR A 178 2.70 -12.92 -8.29
CA TYR A 178 1.46 -12.36 -8.82
C TYR A 178 1.65 -11.65 -10.16
N ALA A 179 2.88 -11.34 -10.54
CA ALA A 179 3.19 -10.78 -11.85
C ALA A 179 2.75 -11.71 -12.99
N HIS A 180 2.61 -11.14 -14.18
CA HIS A 180 2.40 -11.92 -15.39
C HIS A 180 3.53 -12.94 -15.61
N ALA A 181 3.22 -14.10 -16.20
CA ALA A 181 4.17 -15.20 -16.35
C ALA A 181 5.48 -14.78 -17.02
N GLU A 182 5.41 -13.90 -18.02
CA GLU A 182 6.58 -13.36 -18.74
C GLU A 182 7.52 -12.52 -17.86
N LEU A 183 7.01 -11.89 -16.80
CA LEU A 183 7.79 -11.05 -15.89
C LEU A 183 8.38 -11.83 -14.71
N ARG A 184 7.86 -13.02 -14.40
CA ARG A 184 8.32 -13.81 -13.25
C ARG A 184 9.76 -14.31 -13.39
N GLY A 185 10.17 -14.57 -14.64
CA GLY A 185 11.54 -14.99 -14.96
C GLY A 185 12.51 -13.85 -15.23
N ASP A 186 12.05 -12.60 -15.14
CA ASP A 186 12.86 -11.43 -15.46
C ASP A 186 13.98 -11.26 -14.42
N PRO A 187 15.26 -11.28 -14.81
CA PRO A 187 16.38 -11.16 -13.88
C PRO A 187 16.34 -9.89 -13.04
N VAL A 188 15.87 -8.77 -13.61
CA VAL A 188 15.86 -7.47 -12.93
C VAL A 188 14.72 -7.36 -11.91
N LEU A 189 13.68 -8.20 -12.06
CA LEU A 189 12.55 -8.24 -11.13
C LEU A 189 12.72 -9.29 -10.04
N GLN A 190 13.86 -10.00 -9.98
CA GLN A 190 14.10 -10.98 -8.92
C GLN A 190 14.27 -10.27 -7.57
N PRO A 191 13.71 -10.81 -6.46
CA PRO A 191 13.75 -10.14 -5.17
C PRO A 191 15.14 -9.72 -4.71
N ALA A 192 16.15 -10.58 -4.92
CA ALA A 192 17.54 -10.30 -4.59
C ALA A 192 18.12 -9.11 -5.37
N CYS A 193 17.71 -8.94 -6.63
CA CYS A 193 18.13 -7.82 -7.47
C CYS A 193 17.37 -6.53 -7.09
N VAL A 194 16.08 -6.64 -6.78
CA VAL A 194 15.24 -5.48 -6.46
C VAL A 194 15.56 -4.91 -5.07
N SER A 195 15.84 -5.77 -4.07
CA SER A 195 16.18 -5.32 -2.72
C SER A 195 17.47 -4.50 -2.64
N GLY A 196 18.37 -4.65 -3.62
CA GLY A 196 19.60 -3.85 -3.72
C GLY A 196 19.39 -2.45 -4.31
N ASN A 197 18.23 -2.16 -4.91
CA ASN A 197 17.98 -0.88 -5.57
C ASN A 197 17.38 0.14 -4.60
N HIS A 198 18.20 1.09 -4.14
CA HIS A 198 17.71 2.29 -3.46
C HIS A 198 17.15 3.28 -4.49
N VAL A 199 15.84 3.52 -4.44
CA VAL A 199 15.17 4.52 -5.28
C VAL A 199 14.64 5.61 -4.36
N ALA A 200 14.79 6.87 -4.77
CA ALA A 200 14.28 8.00 -4.01
C ALA A 200 12.76 7.89 -3.82
N ASP A 201 12.31 8.04 -2.57
CA ASP A 201 10.90 8.23 -2.22
C ASP A 201 10.47 9.69 -2.44
N GLU A 202 9.15 9.93 -2.40
CA GLU A 202 8.59 11.26 -2.58
C GLU A 202 9.15 12.25 -1.55
N GLY A 203 9.67 13.40 -2.02
CA GLY A 203 10.28 14.43 -1.19
C GLY A 203 11.75 14.21 -0.84
N GLN A 204 12.36 13.08 -1.22
CA GLN A 204 13.80 12.87 -1.02
C GLN A 204 14.62 13.65 -2.06
N ALA A 205 15.63 14.37 -1.59
CA ALA A 205 16.58 15.05 -2.46
C ALA A 205 17.53 14.02 -3.10
N ALA A 206 17.45 13.88 -4.42
CA ALA A 206 18.40 13.10 -5.21
C ALA A 206 19.15 14.04 -6.17
N PRO A 207 20.41 14.39 -5.88
CA PRO A 207 21.22 15.21 -6.78
C PRO A 207 21.26 14.62 -8.19
N ILE A 208 21.24 15.50 -9.19
CA ILE A 208 21.25 15.09 -10.60
C ILE A 208 22.68 14.80 -11.04
N ALA A 209 22.86 13.69 -11.74
CA ALA A 209 24.05 13.41 -12.53
C ALA A 209 23.65 13.01 -13.95
N SER A 210 24.41 13.47 -14.93
CA SER A 210 24.12 13.20 -16.34
C SER A 210 25.07 12.13 -16.87
N VAL A 211 24.53 11.07 -17.47
CA VAL A 211 25.32 10.12 -18.25
C VAL A 211 25.71 10.81 -19.56
N VAL A 212 27.00 11.06 -19.72
CA VAL A 212 27.58 11.75 -20.87
C VAL A 212 27.83 10.78 -22.02
N SER A 213 28.30 9.57 -21.70
CA SER A 213 28.51 8.49 -22.65
C SER A 213 28.29 7.14 -21.99
N ALA A 214 27.86 6.17 -22.79
CA ALA A 214 27.67 4.78 -22.39
C ALA A 214 28.10 3.87 -23.54
N SER A 215 28.97 2.90 -23.26
CA SER A 215 29.41 1.88 -24.21
C SER A 215 29.39 0.50 -23.57
N ARG A 216 29.10 -0.53 -24.37
CA ARG A 216 29.23 -1.93 -23.94
C ARG A 216 30.66 -2.40 -24.12
N THR A 217 31.18 -3.12 -23.14
CA THR A 217 32.48 -3.79 -23.26
C THR A 217 32.34 -5.12 -24.04
N PRO A 218 33.42 -5.66 -24.62
CA PRO A 218 33.39 -6.93 -25.36
C PRO A 218 32.85 -8.10 -24.54
N ASP A 219 33.08 -8.10 -23.23
CA ASP A 219 32.64 -9.13 -22.30
C ASP A 219 31.19 -8.94 -21.83
N GLY A 220 30.46 -7.98 -22.41
CA GLY A 220 29.06 -7.68 -22.09
C GLY A 220 28.85 -6.77 -20.89
N GLY A 221 29.93 -6.19 -20.34
CA GLY A 221 29.89 -5.16 -19.31
C GLY A 221 29.53 -3.77 -19.87
N LEU A 222 29.65 -2.76 -19.03
CA LEU A 222 29.23 -1.39 -19.31
C LEU A 222 30.31 -0.39 -18.86
N GLU A 223 30.73 0.47 -19.77
CA GLU A 223 31.57 1.63 -19.49
C GLU A 223 30.74 2.91 -19.63
N LEU A 224 30.86 3.79 -18.65
CA LEU A 224 30.06 5.00 -18.53
C LEU A 224 30.93 6.18 -18.15
N THR A 225 30.67 7.32 -18.77
CA THR A 225 31.14 8.61 -18.26
C THR A 225 29.96 9.38 -17.71
N VAL A 226 30.03 9.76 -16.44
CA VAL A 226 28.97 10.49 -15.74
C VAL A 226 29.50 11.85 -15.32
N SER A 227 28.69 12.90 -15.50
CA SER A 227 28.98 14.27 -15.10
C SER A 227 28.08 14.72 -13.95
N GLY A 228 28.69 15.29 -12.91
CA GLY A 228 27.97 15.95 -11.82
C GLY A 228 27.56 17.38 -12.20
N LEU A 229 26.71 18.02 -11.36
CA LEU A 229 26.25 19.40 -11.58
C LEU A 229 27.38 20.45 -11.58
N ASN A 230 28.53 20.13 -10.98
CA ASN A 230 29.72 20.97 -11.01
C ASN A 230 30.55 20.82 -12.30
N GLY A 231 30.08 20.03 -13.27
CA GLY A 231 30.77 19.75 -14.53
C GLY A 231 31.88 18.72 -14.43
N VAL A 232 32.20 18.22 -13.22
CA VAL A 232 33.22 17.17 -13.04
C VAL A 232 32.70 15.87 -13.64
N THR A 233 33.49 15.25 -14.50
CA THR A 233 33.21 13.94 -15.08
C THR A 233 33.99 12.84 -14.36
N ARG A 234 33.39 11.65 -14.30
CA ARG A 234 34.04 10.44 -13.80
C ARG A 234 33.66 9.25 -14.67
N GLU A 235 34.63 8.37 -14.84
CA GLU A 235 34.48 7.11 -15.58
C GLU A 235 34.12 5.97 -14.63
N PHE A 236 33.26 5.09 -15.10
CA PHE A 236 32.81 3.91 -14.39
C PHE A 236 32.87 2.71 -15.32
N SER A 237 33.25 1.56 -14.77
CA SER A 237 33.30 0.29 -15.49
C SER A 237 32.60 -0.76 -14.62
N PHE A 238 31.72 -1.51 -15.26
CA PHE A 238 30.87 -2.51 -14.63
C PHE A 238 30.91 -3.79 -15.45
N ASP A 239 30.91 -4.92 -14.75
CA ASP A 239 30.79 -6.22 -15.40
C ASP A 239 29.35 -6.48 -15.87
N ALA A 240 29.15 -7.58 -16.61
CA ALA A 240 27.83 -7.96 -17.12
C ALA A 240 26.82 -8.35 -16.01
N ARG A 241 27.25 -8.51 -14.76
CA ARG A 241 26.40 -8.91 -13.63
C ARG A 241 25.97 -7.71 -12.77
N SER A 242 26.62 -6.58 -12.96
CA SER A 242 26.37 -5.35 -12.23
C SER A 242 24.96 -4.82 -12.51
N THR A 243 24.31 -4.32 -11.47
CA THR A 243 22.94 -3.79 -11.49
C THR A 243 22.94 -2.27 -11.63
N PHE A 244 21.76 -1.70 -11.96
CA PHE A 244 21.58 -0.25 -11.88
C PHE A 244 21.77 0.31 -10.46
N GLY A 245 21.53 -0.50 -9.43
CA GLY A 245 21.85 -0.17 -8.04
C GLY A 245 23.36 -0.01 -7.82
N ASP A 246 24.18 -0.91 -8.38
CA ASP A 246 25.65 -0.83 -8.29
C ASP A 246 26.16 0.43 -9.00
N LEU A 247 25.57 0.79 -10.15
CA LEU A 247 25.83 2.04 -10.83
C LEU A 247 25.48 3.24 -9.95
N ALA A 248 24.24 3.30 -9.46
CA ALA A 248 23.76 4.42 -8.64
C ALA A 248 24.61 4.59 -7.37
N ALA A 249 24.91 3.49 -6.65
CA ALA A 249 25.75 3.49 -5.47
C ALA A 249 27.18 3.97 -5.77
N SER A 250 27.78 3.50 -6.87
CA SER A 250 29.11 3.93 -7.31
C SER A 250 29.14 5.43 -7.63
N VAL A 251 28.10 5.96 -8.27
CA VAL A 251 27.99 7.38 -8.59
C VAL A 251 27.85 8.21 -7.32
N VAL A 252 26.96 7.80 -6.40
CA VAL A 252 26.78 8.46 -5.10
C VAL A 252 28.09 8.53 -4.32
N ASP A 253 28.81 7.41 -4.21
CA ASP A 253 30.08 7.31 -3.50
C ASP A 253 31.15 8.21 -4.13
N ARG A 254 31.36 8.06 -5.45
CA ARG A 254 32.40 8.85 -6.14
C ARG A 254 32.09 10.33 -6.13
N PHE A 255 30.86 10.76 -6.35
CA PHE A 255 30.51 12.17 -6.35
C PHE A 255 30.28 12.76 -4.95
N GLY A 256 30.35 11.94 -3.88
CA GLY A 256 30.13 12.38 -2.51
C GLY A 256 28.73 12.94 -2.30
N MET A 257 27.72 12.33 -2.92
CA MET A 257 26.34 12.82 -2.87
C MET A 257 25.73 12.55 -1.50
N SER A 258 25.32 13.61 -0.80
CA SER A 258 24.64 13.50 0.49
C SER A 258 23.26 12.86 0.31
N GLY A 259 22.90 11.94 1.21
CA GLY A 259 21.59 11.26 1.21
C GLY A 259 21.54 9.93 0.46
N GLY A 260 22.64 9.46 -0.12
CA GLY A 260 22.71 8.10 -0.68
C GLY A 260 21.97 7.89 -1.99
N LEU A 261 21.44 8.95 -2.61
CA LEU A 261 20.57 8.92 -3.77
C LEU A 261 21.14 9.74 -4.91
N VAL A 262 20.85 9.33 -6.14
CA VAL A 262 21.22 10.06 -7.36
C VAL A 262 20.11 9.95 -8.39
N HIS A 263 19.82 11.05 -9.07
CA HIS A 263 18.97 11.05 -10.25
C HIS A 263 19.86 11.02 -11.50
N LEU A 264 20.02 9.83 -12.08
CA LEU A 264 20.80 9.63 -13.30
C LEU A 264 19.96 9.95 -14.53
N VAL A 265 20.38 10.95 -15.29
CA VAL A 265 19.76 11.35 -16.55
C VAL A 265 20.65 10.89 -17.69
N ALA A 266 20.15 9.96 -18.51
CA ALA A 266 20.76 9.64 -19.79
C ALA A 266 19.97 10.35 -20.89
N ARG A 267 20.65 11.16 -21.71
CA ARG A 267 20.03 11.67 -22.94
C ARG A 267 20.10 10.55 -23.96
N GLY A 268 18.94 10.02 -24.35
CA GLY A 268 18.84 9.20 -25.55
C GLY A 268 19.07 10.08 -26.78
N GLU A 269 19.85 9.59 -27.73
CA GLU A 269 19.79 10.07 -29.11
C GLU A 269 18.46 9.65 -29.77
#